data_AF-A0A8T1CJV1-F1
#
_entry.id   AF-A0A8T1CJV1-F1
#
_cell.length_a   1.000
_cell.length_b   1.000
_cell.length_c   1.000
_cell.angle_alpha   90.00
_cell.angle_beta   90.00
_cell.angle_gamma   90.00
#
_symmetry.space_group_name_H-M   'P 1'
#
loop_
_entity.id
_entity.type
_entity.pdbx_description
1 polymer ?
#
loop_
_entity_poly.entity_id
_entity_poly.type
_entity_poly.pdbx_seq_one_letter_code
_entity_poly.pdbx_strand_id
1 'polypeptide(L)'
;MAGLVSLRSVPCLILAGVGDEFLLGRDVLKGLDIDVEQQLAQLAGPSLLEGEMDDFPVGDGLPERQANPEPATALVQLVERAVANGLPTEHAETVRELLAQYPDVWREGFGQDPPANVEPLQVTLRQDAVPFRSPPRKYAPLQVQFIREYVKSLVDNGLVEQNNASRWACAVVPVRKPGTKDKFRLTIDYRPVNRVTVPIAGTMPSVATTVDAFNGKNVFGRFDFTQGFWQLPLHKDSQEVFSFVTPDGVYTPTRVPQGAMDSALHFQSQVQTKLAPLIPHSALVWVDDVIILFAPTVDDFLQTLRAFFEIVHEANFKLNMDKSSLFELEILWCGRLVSSNAVRHDPARVSALAELPLPATVARPPVFCVRY
;
A
#
# COMPACT_ATOMS: atom_id res chain seq x y z
N MET A 1 33.85 -14.22 58.99
CA MET A 1 33.65 -15.48 58.24
C MET A 1 33.08 -15.11 56.88
N ALA A 2 33.87 -15.20 55.81
CA ALA A 2 33.38 -15.03 54.44
C ALA A 2 32.82 -16.38 53.97
N GLY A 3 31.59 -16.39 53.44
CA GLY A 3 30.88 -17.61 53.02
C GLY A 3 31.48 -18.26 51.77
N LEU A 4 31.15 -19.54 51.57
CA LEU A 4 31.58 -20.33 50.40
C LEU A 4 31.12 -19.68 49.08
N VAL A 5 32.06 -19.44 48.17
CA VAL A 5 31.77 -19.07 46.79
C VAL A 5 31.53 -20.34 45.98
N SER A 6 30.29 -20.53 45.51
CA SER A 6 29.93 -21.62 44.61
C SER A 6 30.27 -21.25 43.17
N LEU A 7 31.42 -21.68 42.67
CA LEU A 7 31.79 -21.54 41.26
C LEU A 7 31.09 -22.63 40.45
N ARG A 8 30.17 -22.24 39.54
CA ARG A 8 29.62 -23.15 38.53
C ARG A 8 30.59 -23.21 37.35
N SER A 9 31.00 -24.41 36.97
CA SER A 9 31.74 -24.67 35.73
C SER A 9 30.82 -24.37 34.54
N VAL A 10 31.27 -23.48 33.66
CA VAL A 10 30.64 -23.22 32.36
C VAL A 10 31.58 -23.78 31.28
N PRO A 11 31.10 -24.65 30.39
CA PRO A 11 31.91 -25.14 29.27
C PRO A 11 32.19 -24.00 28.30
N CYS A 12 33.48 -23.71 28.07
CA CYS A 12 33.94 -22.66 27.17
C CYS A 12 34.67 -23.29 25.98
N LEU A 13 34.32 -22.88 24.76
CA LEU A 13 35.05 -23.23 23.55
C LEU A 13 36.16 -22.19 23.32
N ILE A 14 37.42 -22.59 23.42
CA ILE A 14 38.56 -21.70 23.15
C ILE A 14 39.01 -21.94 21.70
N LEU A 15 38.80 -20.96 20.83
CA LEU A 15 39.25 -20.98 19.44
C LEU A 15 40.53 -20.14 19.31
N ALA A 16 41.59 -20.72 18.76
CA ALA A 16 42.85 -20.00 18.53
C ALA A 16 42.78 -19.26 17.18
N GLY A 17 42.51 -17.95 17.22
CA GLY A 17 42.50 -17.07 16.05
C GLY A 17 42.59 -15.60 16.47
N VAL A 18 43.16 -14.73 15.61
CA VAL A 18 43.41 -13.30 15.89
C VAL A 18 42.35 -12.41 15.21
N GLY A 19 41.13 -12.90 15.05
CA GLY A 19 40.02 -12.15 14.43
C GLY A 19 38.89 -11.92 15.43
N ASP A 20 38.17 -10.80 15.28
CA ASP A 20 37.04 -10.43 16.14
C ASP A 20 35.70 -11.06 15.68
N GLU A 21 35.69 -11.83 14.58
CA GLU A 21 34.50 -12.49 14.02
C GLU A 21 34.77 -13.97 13.66
N PHE A 22 33.83 -14.86 14.00
CA PHE A 22 33.87 -16.29 13.65
C PHE A 22 32.48 -16.79 13.25
N LEU A 23 32.41 -17.63 12.21
CA LEU A 23 31.18 -18.29 11.79
C LEU A 23 31.07 -19.67 12.44
N LEU A 24 30.05 -19.88 13.28
CA LEU A 24 29.77 -21.19 13.89
C LEU A 24 28.69 -21.93 13.10
N GLY A 25 29.01 -23.17 12.69
CA GLY A 25 28.05 -24.04 12.00
C GLY A 25 26.90 -24.48 12.90
N ARG A 26 25.75 -24.80 12.29
CA ARG A 26 24.51 -25.20 13.00
C ARG A 26 24.71 -26.38 13.95
N ASP A 27 25.62 -27.29 13.62
CA ASP A 27 25.92 -28.48 14.42
C ASP A 27 26.65 -28.13 15.72
N VAL A 28 27.48 -27.07 15.70
CA VAL A 28 28.20 -26.58 16.89
C VAL A 28 27.26 -25.85 17.84
N LEU A 29 26.29 -25.09 17.30
CA LEU A 29 25.25 -24.42 18.09
C LEU A 29 24.32 -25.41 18.79
N LYS A 30 23.93 -26.50 18.11
CA LYS A 30 23.20 -27.61 18.74
C LYS A 30 24.02 -28.31 19.82
N GLY A 31 25.33 -28.47 19.62
CA GLY A 31 26.23 -29.01 20.64
C GLY A 31 26.39 -28.13 21.89
N LEU A 32 26.08 -26.83 21.79
CA LEU A 32 26.04 -25.87 22.89
C LEU A 32 24.62 -25.72 23.50
N ASP A 33 23.69 -26.60 23.13
CA ASP A 33 22.29 -26.62 23.57
C ASP A 33 21.50 -25.34 23.19
N ILE A 34 21.91 -24.67 22.10
CA ILE A 34 21.25 -23.50 21.54
C ILE A 34 20.46 -23.92 20.30
N ASP A 35 19.17 -24.23 20.48
CA ASP A 35 18.25 -24.53 19.37
C ASP A 35 17.54 -23.27 18.87
N VAL A 36 18.12 -22.68 17.82
CA VAL A 36 17.66 -21.43 17.20
C VAL A 36 16.27 -21.58 16.57
N GLU A 37 15.90 -22.76 16.05
CA GLU A 37 14.60 -22.99 15.39
C GLU A 37 13.47 -23.08 16.42
N GLN A 38 13.71 -23.74 17.55
CA GLN A 38 12.71 -23.82 18.63
C GLN A 38 12.47 -22.46 19.28
N GLN A 39 13.50 -21.63 19.42
CA GLN A 39 13.37 -20.26 19.93
C GLN A 39 12.62 -19.34 18.95
N LEU A 40 12.87 -19.46 17.65
CA LEU A 40 12.11 -18.71 16.63
C LEU A 40 10.64 -19.14 16.56
N ALA A 41 10.35 -20.44 16.73
CA ALA A 41 8.98 -20.96 16.75
C ALA A 41 8.17 -20.48 17.97
N GLN A 42 8.82 -20.31 19.14
CA GLN A 42 8.17 -19.77 20.34
C GLN A 42 7.89 -18.27 20.25
N LEU A 43 8.63 -17.53 19.42
CA LEU A 43 8.43 -16.10 19.18
C LEU A 43 7.29 -15.82 18.19
N ALA A 44 6.87 -16.79 17.38
CA ALA A 44 5.80 -16.68 16.40
C ALA A 44 4.38 -16.92 16.99
N GLY A 45 4.19 -16.72 18.30
CA GLY A 45 2.90 -16.89 18.97
C GLY A 45 1.82 -15.87 18.52
N PRO A 46 0.53 -16.15 18.75
CA PRO A 46 -0.60 -15.42 18.15
C PRO A 46 -0.78 -13.95 18.60
N SER A 47 0.06 -13.47 19.51
CA SER A 47 -0.04 -12.14 20.13
C SER A 47 0.62 -11.00 19.34
N LEU A 48 1.17 -11.26 18.15
CA LEU A 48 1.76 -10.22 17.28
C LEU A 48 0.74 -9.52 16.36
N LEU A 49 -0.53 -9.92 16.37
CA LEU A 49 -1.58 -9.30 15.55
C LEU A 49 -2.30 -8.11 16.23
N GLU A 50 -1.93 -7.76 17.46
CA GLU A 50 -2.47 -6.60 18.19
C GLU A 50 -1.34 -5.59 18.50
N GLY A 51 -0.87 -4.85 17.50
CA GLY A 51 0.08 -3.78 17.79
C GLY A 51 0.77 -3.13 16.60
N GLU A 52 0.79 -3.76 15.43
CA GLU A 52 1.34 -3.13 14.23
C GLU A 52 0.28 -2.21 13.63
N MET A 53 0.36 -0.93 13.99
CA MET A 53 -0.02 0.12 13.06
C MET A 53 0.86 -0.08 11.83
N ASP A 54 0.32 -0.78 10.84
CA ASP A 54 0.77 -0.72 9.45
C ASP A 54 0.65 0.75 9.01
N ASP A 55 1.69 1.53 9.29
CA ASP A 55 1.91 2.87 8.73
C ASP A 55 2.36 2.68 7.26
N PHE A 56 1.47 2.11 6.44
CA PHE A 56 1.49 2.39 5.02
C PHE A 56 0.85 3.76 4.81
N PRO A 57 1.54 4.74 4.19
CA PRO A 57 0.94 6.02 3.89
C PRO A 57 -0.08 5.84 2.76
N VAL A 58 -1.28 5.34 3.06
CA VAL A 58 -2.35 5.25 2.06
C VAL A 58 -2.80 6.68 1.74
N GLY A 59 -2.58 7.04 0.49
CA GLY A 59 -2.26 8.41 0.08
C GLY A 59 -3.43 9.15 -0.53
N ASP A 60 -4.52 9.35 0.20
CA ASP A 60 -5.68 10.09 -0.30
C ASP A 60 -6.00 11.31 0.55
N GLY A 61 -5.25 12.39 0.32
CA GLY A 61 -5.77 13.71 0.63
C GLY A 61 -6.81 14.13 -0.40
N LEU A 62 -7.61 15.16 -0.11
CA LEU A 62 -8.22 15.93 -1.20
C LEU A 62 -7.12 16.28 -2.21
N PRO A 63 -7.40 16.25 -3.53
CA PRO A 63 -6.53 16.89 -4.48
C PRO A 63 -6.29 18.30 -3.96
N GLU A 64 -5.02 18.63 -3.72
CA GLU A 64 -4.70 20.01 -3.40
C GLU A 64 -5.12 20.81 -4.63
N ARG A 65 -5.91 21.88 -4.44
CA ARG A 65 -5.95 22.96 -5.43
C ARG A 65 -4.58 23.65 -5.42
N GLN A 66 -3.53 22.94 -5.77
CA GLN A 66 -2.39 23.57 -6.40
C GLN A 66 -2.85 23.88 -7.82
N ALA A 67 -2.48 25.04 -8.34
CA ALA A 67 -2.70 25.34 -9.74
C ALA A 67 -1.83 24.37 -10.54
N ASN A 68 -2.39 23.20 -10.82
CA ASN A 68 -1.68 22.14 -11.48
C ASN A 68 -1.54 22.49 -12.95
N PRO A 69 -0.38 22.15 -13.54
CA PRO A 69 -0.13 22.36 -14.95
C PRO A 69 -1.27 21.74 -15.78
N GLU A 70 -1.70 22.40 -16.86
CA GLU A 70 -2.67 21.81 -17.78
C GLU A 70 -2.23 20.37 -18.16
N PRO A 71 -3.17 19.45 -18.45
CA PRO A 71 -2.84 18.03 -18.70
C PRO A 71 -1.76 17.82 -19.78
N ALA A 72 -1.68 18.73 -20.76
CA ALA A 72 -0.60 18.76 -21.76
C ALA A 72 0.79 19.01 -21.13
N THR A 73 0.88 19.87 -20.12
CA THR A 73 2.11 20.21 -19.41
C THR A 73 2.53 19.09 -18.45
N ALA A 74 1.60 18.43 -17.77
CA ALA A 74 1.91 17.28 -16.92
C ALA A 74 2.45 16.09 -17.73
N LEU A 75 1.91 15.85 -18.94
CA LEU A 75 2.39 14.82 -19.85
C LEU A 75 3.84 15.10 -20.29
N VAL A 76 4.12 16.35 -20.67
CA VAL A 76 5.47 16.78 -21.02
C VAL A 76 6.44 16.52 -19.86
N GLN A 77 6.06 16.87 -18.62
CA GLN A 77 6.88 16.63 -17.43
C GLN A 77 7.12 15.13 -17.17
N LEU A 78 6.13 14.26 -17.41
CA LEU A 78 6.32 12.82 -17.28
C LEU A 78 7.35 12.28 -18.29
N VAL A 79 7.29 12.74 -19.54
CA VAL A 79 8.28 12.37 -20.58
C VAL A 79 9.66 12.95 -20.26
N GLU A 80 9.75 14.20 -19.81
CA GLU A 80 11.01 14.80 -19.39
C GLU A 80 11.66 14.04 -18.23
N ARG A 81 10.86 13.62 -17.23
CA ARG A 81 11.32 12.74 -16.14
C ARG A 81 11.82 11.40 -16.69
N ALA A 82 11.13 10.81 -17.67
CA ALA A 82 11.56 9.56 -18.30
C ALA A 82 12.92 9.71 -19.02
N VAL A 83 13.12 10.81 -19.76
CA VAL A 83 14.39 11.13 -20.42
C VAL A 83 15.51 11.35 -19.38
N ALA A 84 15.21 12.05 -18.29
CA ALA A 84 16.15 12.23 -17.18
C ALA A 84 16.54 10.90 -16.50
N ASN A 85 15.63 9.92 -16.49
CA ASN A 85 15.89 8.57 -15.97
C ASN A 85 16.69 7.68 -16.94
N GLY A 86 16.95 8.14 -18.18
CA GLY A 86 17.78 7.42 -19.16
C GLY A 86 17.03 6.83 -20.34
N LEU A 87 15.74 7.20 -20.56
CA LEU A 87 15.04 6.90 -21.82
C LEU A 87 15.84 7.46 -23.01
N PRO A 88 16.22 6.63 -24.00
CA PRO A 88 16.86 7.13 -25.22
C PRO A 88 15.97 8.17 -25.91
N THR A 89 16.55 9.29 -26.30
CA THR A 89 15.81 10.44 -26.86
C THR A 89 15.06 10.10 -28.14
N GLU A 90 15.51 9.09 -28.89
CA GLU A 90 14.83 8.55 -30.07
C GLU A 90 13.44 7.96 -29.77
N HIS A 91 13.23 7.46 -28.55
CA HIS A 91 11.95 6.89 -28.12
C HIS A 91 11.05 7.90 -27.38
N ALA A 92 11.54 9.11 -27.10
CA ALA A 92 10.78 10.12 -26.35
C ALA A 92 9.50 10.56 -27.07
N GLU A 93 9.57 10.73 -28.41
CA GLU A 93 8.38 11.03 -29.22
C GLU A 93 7.37 9.88 -29.19
N THR A 94 7.83 8.63 -29.31
CA THR A 94 6.97 7.44 -29.26
C THR A 94 6.23 7.33 -27.92
N VAL A 95 6.93 7.57 -26.81
CA VAL A 95 6.31 7.59 -25.47
C VAL A 95 5.28 8.72 -25.39
N ARG A 96 5.61 9.92 -25.88
CA ARG A 96 4.68 11.06 -25.88
C ARG A 96 3.42 10.77 -26.68
N GLU A 97 3.56 10.23 -27.88
CA GLU A 97 2.44 9.83 -28.73
C GLU A 97 1.58 8.75 -28.07
N LEU A 98 2.19 7.79 -27.38
CA LEU A 98 1.46 6.74 -26.67
C LEU A 98 0.66 7.31 -25.50
N LEU A 99 1.25 8.20 -24.69
CA LEU A 99 0.55 8.86 -23.59
C LEU A 99 -0.60 9.74 -24.10
N ALA A 100 -0.41 10.40 -25.25
CA ALA A 100 -1.42 11.24 -25.88
C ALA A 100 -2.56 10.44 -26.54
N GLN A 101 -2.37 9.15 -26.85
CA GLN A 101 -3.42 8.26 -27.35
C GLN A 101 -4.47 7.93 -26.29
N TYR A 102 -4.10 7.99 -25.01
CA TYR A 102 -4.96 7.63 -23.88
C TYR A 102 -5.13 8.81 -22.90
N PRO A 103 -5.68 9.97 -23.32
CA PRO A 103 -5.81 11.13 -22.43
C PRO A 103 -6.82 10.87 -21.30
N ASP A 104 -7.76 9.96 -21.50
CA ASP A 104 -8.86 9.67 -20.59
C ASP A 104 -8.44 8.78 -19.40
N VAL A 105 -7.27 8.15 -19.42
CA VAL A 105 -6.77 7.33 -18.31
C VAL A 105 -6.19 8.17 -17.18
N TRP A 106 -5.92 9.47 -17.39
CA TRP A 106 -5.25 10.31 -16.40
C TRP A 106 -6.23 11.15 -15.58
N ARG A 107 -6.09 11.15 -14.25
CA ARG A 107 -6.88 12.01 -13.35
C ARG A 107 -6.03 12.55 -12.20
N GLU A 108 -6.31 13.77 -11.77
CA GLU A 108 -5.65 14.40 -10.62
C GLU A 108 -6.41 14.22 -9.31
N GLY A 109 -7.72 13.92 -9.39
CA GLY A 109 -8.58 13.75 -8.23
C GLY A 109 -9.91 13.11 -8.59
N PHE A 110 -10.91 13.30 -7.72
CA PHE A 110 -12.27 12.78 -7.98
C PHE A 110 -12.85 13.37 -9.27
N GLY A 111 -13.41 12.49 -10.09
CA GLY A 111 -14.17 12.84 -11.27
C GLY A 111 -15.53 12.15 -11.26
N GLN A 112 -16.42 12.60 -12.13
CA GLN A 112 -17.72 11.97 -12.40
C GLN A 112 -17.58 10.79 -13.36
N ASP A 113 -16.42 10.13 -13.36
CA ASP A 113 -16.16 8.98 -14.20
C ASP A 113 -17.09 7.82 -13.79
N PRO A 114 -17.55 7.01 -14.77
CA PRO A 114 -18.18 5.73 -14.47
C PRO A 114 -17.27 4.87 -13.58
N PRO A 115 -17.82 3.93 -12.79
CA PRO A 115 -16.98 2.97 -12.07
C PRO A 115 -16.10 2.18 -13.05
N ALA A 116 -15.00 1.62 -12.53
CA ALA A 116 -14.17 0.69 -13.28
C ALA A 116 -14.99 -0.54 -13.72
N ASN A 117 -14.70 -1.07 -14.91
CA ASN A 117 -15.39 -2.20 -15.53
C ASN A 117 -14.92 -3.53 -14.92
N VAL A 118 -15.20 -3.71 -13.63
CA VAL A 118 -14.83 -4.87 -12.81
C VAL A 118 -16.02 -5.33 -11.97
N GLU A 119 -15.96 -6.56 -11.47
CA GLU A 119 -17.00 -7.07 -10.55
C GLU A 119 -17.14 -6.15 -9.32
N PRO A 120 -18.37 -5.76 -8.95
CA PRO A 120 -18.62 -5.00 -7.74
C PRO A 120 -18.22 -5.77 -6.49
N LEU A 121 -17.67 -5.05 -5.50
CA LEU A 121 -17.45 -5.65 -4.19
C LEU A 121 -18.80 -5.99 -3.55
N GLN A 122 -19.01 -7.26 -3.25
CA GLN A 122 -20.16 -7.73 -2.47
C GLN A 122 -19.67 -8.29 -1.14
N VAL A 123 -20.13 -7.69 -0.05
CA VAL A 123 -19.71 -8.05 1.30
C VAL A 123 -20.73 -8.99 1.92
N THR A 124 -20.22 -10.06 2.52
CA THR A 124 -21.02 -11.01 3.28
C THR A 124 -20.90 -10.71 4.77
N LEU A 125 -22.02 -10.49 5.43
CA LEU A 125 -22.08 -10.33 6.87
C LEU A 125 -22.35 -11.67 7.56
N ARG A 126 -21.95 -11.79 8.82
CA ARG A 126 -22.34 -12.92 9.68
C ARG A 126 -23.86 -12.93 9.85
N GLN A 127 -24.43 -14.12 10.05
CA GLN A 127 -25.89 -14.30 10.15
C GLN A 127 -26.53 -13.53 11.32
N ASP A 128 -25.76 -13.28 12.38
CA ASP A 128 -26.16 -12.55 13.58
C ASP A 128 -25.79 -11.06 13.54
N ALA A 129 -25.27 -10.57 12.41
CA ALA A 129 -24.86 -9.18 12.26
C ALA A 129 -26.04 -8.23 12.43
N VAL A 130 -25.93 -7.33 13.41
CA VAL A 130 -26.90 -6.26 13.65
C VAL A 130 -26.35 -4.92 13.16
N PRO A 131 -27.20 -4.02 12.62
CA PRO A 131 -26.75 -2.71 12.18
C PRO A 131 -26.07 -1.91 13.29
N PHE A 132 -24.88 -1.39 12.98
CA PHE A 132 -24.14 -0.51 13.88
C PHE A 132 -24.48 0.96 13.62
N ARG A 133 -24.77 1.70 14.68
CA ARG A 133 -24.94 3.16 14.64
C ARG A 133 -23.97 3.84 15.60
N SER A 134 -23.04 4.62 15.05
CA SER A 134 -22.14 5.43 15.86
C SER A 134 -22.92 6.49 16.65
N PRO A 135 -22.57 6.73 17.93
CA PRO A 135 -23.06 7.90 18.63
C PRO A 135 -22.55 9.20 17.97
N PRO A 136 -23.25 10.33 18.17
CA PRO A 136 -22.79 11.63 17.68
C PRO A 136 -21.38 11.95 18.20
N ARG A 137 -20.48 12.33 17.28
CA ARG A 137 -19.13 12.76 17.62
C ARG A 137 -19.02 14.28 17.54
N LYS A 138 -18.21 14.87 18.43
CA LYS A 138 -17.86 16.28 18.38
C LYS A 138 -16.58 16.44 17.57
N TYR A 139 -16.58 17.40 16.65
CA TYR A 139 -15.44 17.73 15.81
C TYR A 139 -15.04 19.19 16.03
N ALA A 140 -13.74 19.50 15.91
CA ALA A 140 -13.28 20.88 15.96
C ALA A 140 -13.78 21.67 14.73
N PRO A 141 -13.92 23.01 14.79
CA PRO A 141 -14.46 23.81 13.67
C PRO A 141 -13.76 23.56 12.32
N LEU A 142 -12.42 23.49 12.31
CA LEU A 142 -11.64 23.19 11.10
C LEU A 142 -11.92 21.79 10.54
N GLN A 143 -12.13 20.80 11.42
CA GLN A 143 -12.49 19.44 11.01
C GLN A 143 -13.89 19.39 10.42
N VAL A 144 -14.85 20.12 11.01
CA VAL A 144 -16.22 20.21 10.47
C VAL A 144 -16.18 20.81 9.08
N GLN A 145 -15.46 21.91 8.88
CA GLN A 145 -15.32 22.52 7.55
C GLN A 145 -14.72 21.54 6.55
N PHE A 146 -13.61 20.88 6.90
CA PHE A 146 -12.98 19.87 6.05
C PHE A 146 -13.92 18.71 5.69
N ILE A 147 -14.63 18.14 6.69
CA ILE A 147 -15.58 17.04 6.46
C ILE A 147 -16.66 17.48 5.47
N ARG A 148 -17.22 18.67 5.64
CA ARG A 148 -18.26 19.21 4.75
C ARG A 148 -17.77 19.36 3.31
N GLU A 149 -16.61 19.97 3.13
CA GLU A 149 -16.02 20.18 1.81
C GLU A 149 -15.69 18.83 1.13
N TYR A 150 -15.12 17.88 1.88
CA TYR A 150 -14.78 16.56 1.36
C TYR A 150 -16.03 15.77 0.95
N VAL A 151 -17.01 15.67 1.84
CA VAL A 151 -18.24 14.91 1.59
C VAL A 151 -19.05 15.55 0.47
N LYS A 152 -19.08 16.89 0.40
CA LYS A 152 -19.68 17.59 -0.74
C LYS A 152 -18.99 17.18 -2.05
N SER A 153 -17.66 17.13 -2.09
CA SER A 153 -16.93 16.68 -3.28
C SER A 153 -17.28 15.24 -3.67
N LEU A 154 -17.41 14.32 -2.71
CA LEU A 154 -17.84 12.94 -2.99
C LEU A 154 -19.27 12.89 -3.58
N VAL A 155 -20.20 13.68 -3.03
CA VAL A 155 -21.59 13.76 -3.50
C VAL A 155 -21.66 14.37 -4.90
N ASP A 156 -20.98 15.49 -5.12
CA ASP A 156 -20.93 16.18 -6.42
C ASP A 156 -20.35 15.25 -7.52
N ASN A 157 -19.45 14.32 -7.15
CA ASN A 157 -18.88 13.33 -8.07
C ASN A 157 -19.66 12.00 -8.13
N GLY A 158 -20.80 11.88 -7.42
CA GLY A 158 -21.64 10.67 -7.44
C GLY A 158 -21.02 9.44 -6.74
N LEU A 159 -19.99 9.64 -5.92
CA LEU A 159 -19.28 8.57 -5.20
C LEU A 159 -20.00 8.18 -3.91
N VAL A 160 -20.78 9.10 -3.35
CA VAL A 160 -21.64 8.88 -2.18
C VAL A 160 -22.97 9.58 -2.38
N GLU A 161 -24.02 9.06 -1.75
CA GLU A 161 -25.35 9.64 -1.74
C GLU A 161 -25.82 9.92 -0.30
N GLN A 162 -26.66 10.94 -0.12
CA GLN A 162 -27.23 11.20 1.20
C GLN A 162 -28.35 10.18 1.50
N ASN A 163 -28.21 9.47 2.61
CA ASN A 163 -29.15 8.43 3.03
C ASN A 163 -29.37 8.48 4.55
N ASN A 164 -30.24 9.40 4.98
CA ASN A 164 -30.60 9.54 6.40
C ASN A 164 -31.47 8.38 6.93
N ALA A 165 -31.95 7.50 6.05
CA ALA A 165 -32.74 6.33 6.43
C ALA A 165 -31.89 5.07 6.69
N SER A 166 -30.57 5.13 6.43
CA SER A 166 -29.66 4.01 6.65
C SER A 166 -29.70 3.50 8.08
N ARG A 167 -29.77 2.18 8.22
CA ARG A 167 -29.68 1.49 9.52
C ARG A 167 -28.24 1.37 10.02
N TRP A 168 -27.27 1.48 9.12
CA TRP A 168 -25.84 1.47 9.43
C TRP A 168 -25.29 2.90 9.42
N ALA A 169 -24.37 3.20 10.33
CA ALA A 169 -23.69 4.49 10.37
C ALA A 169 -22.36 4.39 11.11
N CYS A 170 -21.27 4.20 10.37
CA CYS A 170 -19.91 4.32 10.89
C CYS A 170 -19.52 5.80 11.06
N ALA A 171 -18.58 6.11 11.95
CA ALA A 171 -18.18 7.49 12.17
C ALA A 171 -17.09 7.95 11.21
N VAL A 172 -17.21 9.18 10.71
CA VAL A 172 -16.05 9.83 10.07
C VAL A 172 -14.98 10.20 11.10
N VAL A 173 -13.73 10.05 10.70
CA VAL A 173 -12.52 10.32 11.48
C VAL A 173 -11.56 11.14 10.61
N PRO A 174 -11.53 12.48 10.75
CA PRO A 174 -10.57 13.31 10.06
C PRO A 174 -9.19 13.17 10.72
N VAL A 175 -8.24 12.57 10.00
CA VAL A 175 -6.86 12.34 10.45
C VAL A 175 -5.96 13.43 9.86
N ARG A 176 -5.06 14.01 10.65
CA ARG A 176 -4.11 15.03 10.16
C ARG A 176 -3.10 14.38 9.22
N LYS A 177 -2.78 15.03 8.09
CA LYS A 177 -1.64 14.59 7.27
C LYS A 177 -0.34 14.81 8.08
N PRO A 178 0.58 13.83 8.11
CA PRO A 178 1.87 13.98 8.79
C PRO A 178 2.59 15.26 8.36
N GLY A 179 3.20 15.96 9.31
CA GLY A 179 3.96 17.19 9.06
C GLY A 179 3.14 18.45 8.73
N THR A 180 1.79 18.39 8.78
CA THR A 180 0.93 19.53 8.45
C THR A 180 0.03 19.94 9.63
N LYS A 181 -0.25 21.25 9.76
CA LYS A 181 -1.13 21.77 10.82
C LYS A 181 -2.61 21.78 10.44
N ASP A 182 -2.93 21.96 9.15
CA ASP A 182 -4.31 22.23 8.73
C ASP A 182 -4.79 21.35 7.57
N LYS A 183 -4.02 20.32 7.17
CA LYS A 183 -4.44 19.36 6.14
C LYS A 183 -4.90 18.04 6.78
N PHE A 184 -6.05 17.55 6.33
CA PHE A 184 -6.66 16.32 6.84
C PHE A 184 -6.87 15.28 5.72
N ARG A 185 -7.02 14.01 6.13
CA ARG A 185 -7.54 12.88 5.36
C ARG A 185 -8.86 12.47 5.99
N LEU A 186 -9.89 12.22 5.17
CA LEU A 186 -11.15 11.70 5.68
C LEU A 186 -11.04 10.18 5.74
N THR A 187 -11.07 9.61 6.94
CA THR A 187 -11.17 8.16 7.13
C THR A 187 -12.51 7.83 7.76
N ILE A 188 -13.00 6.61 7.57
CA ILE A 188 -14.24 6.14 8.19
C ILE A 188 -13.89 4.97 9.10
N ASP A 189 -14.41 5.00 10.32
CA ASP A 189 -14.18 3.97 11.32
C ASP A 189 -15.02 2.72 11.03
N TYR A 190 -14.57 1.91 10.07
CA TYR A 190 -15.23 0.66 9.68
C TYR A 190 -14.93 -0.53 10.60
N ARG A 191 -14.17 -0.35 11.68
CA ARG A 191 -13.87 -1.45 12.63
C ARG A 191 -15.13 -2.18 13.13
N PRO A 192 -16.27 -1.51 13.43
CA PRO A 192 -17.50 -2.21 13.82
C PRO A 192 -18.07 -3.09 12.72
N VAL A 193 -18.07 -2.61 11.48
CA VAL A 193 -18.51 -3.37 10.30
C VAL A 193 -17.56 -4.53 10.02
N ASN A 194 -16.26 -4.27 10.00
CA ASN A 194 -15.22 -5.28 9.75
C ASN A 194 -15.30 -6.46 10.74
N ARG A 195 -15.68 -6.23 12.00
CA ARG A 195 -15.85 -7.31 12.99
C ARG A 195 -16.98 -8.29 12.66
N VAL A 196 -17.99 -7.84 11.93
CA VAL A 196 -19.17 -8.64 11.54
C VAL A 196 -19.17 -9.04 10.07
N THR A 197 -18.18 -8.59 9.30
CA THR A 197 -17.90 -9.06 7.95
C THR A 197 -17.26 -10.45 7.98
N VAL A 198 -17.65 -11.29 7.04
CA VAL A 198 -16.97 -12.55 6.73
C VAL A 198 -15.90 -12.24 5.68
N PRO A 199 -14.60 -12.33 6.01
CA PRO A 199 -13.52 -11.95 5.10
C PRO A 199 -13.51 -12.84 3.86
N ILE A 200 -13.20 -12.27 2.70
CA ILE A 200 -12.97 -13.06 1.49
C ILE A 200 -11.66 -13.85 1.62
N ALA A 201 -11.67 -15.11 1.20
CA ALA A 201 -10.47 -15.92 1.11
C ALA A 201 -9.69 -15.49 -0.14
N GLY A 202 -8.64 -14.71 0.04
CA GLY A 202 -7.74 -14.34 -1.04
C GLY A 202 -6.30 -14.38 -0.60
N THR A 203 -5.42 -14.57 -1.58
CA THR A 203 -3.97 -14.68 -1.36
C THR A 203 -3.28 -13.47 -1.96
N MET A 204 -2.43 -12.83 -1.17
CA MET A 204 -1.51 -11.81 -1.66
C MET A 204 -0.25 -12.50 -2.21
N PRO A 205 0.34 -12.04 -3.33
CA PRO A 205 1.61 -12.53 -3.81
C PRO A 205 2.68 -12.42 -2.71
N SER A 206 3.47 -13.48 -2.54
CA SER A 206 4.60 -13.45 -1.63
C SER A 206 5.66 -12.46 -2.15
N VAL A 207 6.24 -11.70 -1.23
CA VAL A 207 7.33 -10.77 -1.54
C VAL A 207 8.51 -11.51 -2.22
N ALA A 208 8.81 -12.73 -1.81
CA ALA A 208 9.92 -13.49 -2.39
C ALA A 208 9.71 -13.81 -3.88
N THR A 209 8.51 -14.30 -4.24
CA THR A 209 8.15 -14.67 -5.62
C THR A 209 8.18 -13.47 -6.57
N THR A 210 7.93 -12.28 -6.03
CA THR A 210 7.92 -11.04 -6.79
C THR A 210 9.33 -10.55 -7.17
N VAL A 211 10.33 -10.77 -6.32
CA VAL A 211 11.72 -10.38 -6.63
C VAL A 211 12.26 -11.18 -7.82
N ASP A 212 11.91 -12.46 -7.91
CA ASP A 212 12.33 -13.32 -9.01
C ASP A 212 11.79 -12.84 -10.37
N ALA A 213 10.59 -12.24 -10.39
CA ALA A 213 9.99 -11.70 -11.61
C ALA A 213 10.76 -10.51 -12.20
N PHE A 214 11.50 -9.78 -11.36
CA PHE A 214 12.34 -8.66 -11.80
C PHE A 214 13.71 -9.10 -12.36
N ASN A 215 14.08 -10.37 -12.22
CA ASN A 215 15.39 -10.83 -12.66
C ASN A 215 15.54 -10.72 -14.19
N GLY A 216 16.64 -10.11 -14.64
CA GLY A 216 16.90 -9.86 -16.06
C GLY A 216 16.08 -8.73 -16.68
N LYS A 217 15.41 -7.91 -15.86
CA LYS A 217 14.66 -6.73 -16.31
C LYS A 217 15.49 -5.48 -16.08
N ASN A 218 15.55 -4.60 -17.09
CA ASN A 218 16.43 -3.43 -17.10
C ASN A 218 15.67 -2.11 -17.09
N VAL A 219 14.38 -2.15 -17.42
CA VAL A 219 13.52 -0.97 -17.53
C VAL A 219 12.30 -1.18 -16.66
N PHE A 220 12.02 -0.21 -15.79
CA PHE A 220 10.87 -0.22 -14.89
C PHE A 220 9.98 1.00 -15.14
N GLY A 221 8.68 0.81 -14.93
CA GLY A 221 7.69 1.88 -14.89
C GLY A 221 6.82 1.69 -13.66
N ARG A 222 6.50 2.79 -12.99
CA ARG A 222 5.67 2.80 -11.80
C ARG A 222 4.43 3.64 -12.07
N PHE A 223 3.26 3.07 -11.81
CA PHE A 223 1.98 3.76 -11.96
C PHE A 223 1.23 3.71 -10.65
N ASP A 224 0.53 4.80 -10.33
CA ASP A 224 -0.32 4.94 -9.15
C ASP A 224 -1.76 5.18 -9.61
N PHE A 225 -2.74 4.50 -9.04
CA PHE A 225 -4.15 4.81 -9.31
C PHE A 225 -4.59 6.06 -8.57
N THR A 226 -5.38 6.91 -9.23
CA THR A 226 -5.97 8.08 -8.56
C THR A 226 -7.15 7.65 -7.70
N GLN A 227 -6.98 7.62 -6.37
CA GLN A 227 -8.05 7.23 -5.43
C GLN A 227 -8.59 5.82 -5.74
N GLY A 228 -7.72 4.82 -5.87
CA GLY A 228 -8.06 3.56 -6.54
C GLY A 228 -9.31 2.86 -6.00
N PHE A 229 -9.52 2.81 -4.68
CA PHE A 229 -10.73 2.23 -4.08
C PHE A 229 -12.02 2.90 -4.58
N TRP A 230 -12.03 4.23 -4.70
CA TRP A 230 -13.18 5.00 -5.15
C TRP A 230 -13.52 4.77 -6.63
N GLN A 231 -12.64 4.12 -7.40
CA GLN A 231 -12.93 3.73 -8.78
C GLN A 231 -13.76 2.45 -8.85
N LEU A 232 -13.70 1.58 -7.84
CA LEU A 232 -14.36 0.28 -7.90
C LEU A 232 -15.85 0.37 -7.54
N PRO A 233 -16.71 -0.34 -8.28
CA PRO A 233 -18.13 -0.38 -7.95
C PRO A 233 -18.38 -1.16 -6.65
N LEU A 234 -19.31 -0.67 -5.84
CA LEU A 234 -19.81 -1.38 -4.66
C LEU A 234 -21.19 -1.97 -4.95
N HIS A 235 -21.39 -3.26 -4.67
CA HIS A 235 -22.65 -3.94 -4.92
C HIS A 235 -23.80 -3.28 -4.13
N LYS A 236 -24.96 -3.06 -4.76
CA LYS A 236 -26.09 -2.31 -4.18
C LYS A 236 -26.50 -2.83 -2.79
N ASP A 237 -26.53 -4.14 -2.63
CA ASP A 237 -26.92 -4.79 -1.36
C ASP A 237 -25.89 -4.57 -0.23
N SER A 238 -24.65 -4.22 -0.56
CA SER A 238 -23.58 -3.95 0.41
C SER A 238 -23.39 -2.46 0.69
N GLN A 239 -24.00 -1.56 -0.09
CA GLN A 239 -23.81 -0.12 0.05
C GLN A 239 -24.25 0.39 1.42
N GLU A 240 -25.47 0.02 1.86
CA GLU A 240 -26.02 0.50 3.14
C GLU A 240 -25.08 0.20 4.31
N VAL A 241 -24.45 -0.97 4.33
CA VAL A 241 -23.53 -1.42 5.40
C VAL A 241 -22.38 -0.44 5.63
N PHE A 242 -21.90 0.20 4.57
CA PHE A 242 -20.78 1.12 4.61
C PHE A 242 -21.17 2.59 4.82
N SER A 243 -22.43 2.84 5.12
CA SER A 243 -22.91 4.18 5.41
C SER A 243 -22.18 4.80 6.60
N PHE A 244 -21.97 6.12 6.54
CA PHE A 244 -21.23 6.86 7.54
C PHE A 244 -21.96 8.14 7.95
N VAL A 245 -21.80 8.51 9.23
CA VAL A 245 -22.38 9.71 9.83
C VAL A 245 -21.39 10.86 9.82
N THR A 246 -21.89 12.02 9.42
CA THR A 246 -21.20 13.31 9.45
C THR A 246 -22.01 14.29 10.32
N PRO A 247 -21.51 15.52 10.59
CA PRO A 247 -22.29 16.54 11.28
C PRO A 247 -23.61 16.91 10.59
N ASP A 248 -23.72 16.70 9.27
CA ASP A 248 -24.85 17.18 8.47
C ASP A 248 -25.82 16.06 8.05
N GLY A 249 -25.49 14.79 8.29
CA GLY A 249 -26.36 13.68 7.96
C GLY A 249 -25.63 12.34 7.83
N VAL A 250 -26.34 11.36 7.29
CA VAL A 250 -25.78 10.05 6.96
C VAL A 250 -25.65 9.93 5.45
N TYR A 251 -24.52 9.36 5.01
CA TYR A 251 -24.18 9.19 3.60
C TYR A 251 -23.83 7.73 3.33
N THR A 252 -24.23 7.22 2.18
CA THR A 252 -24.01 5.85 1.73
C THR A 252 -23.07 5.88 0.52
N PRO A 253 -21.95 5.13 0.52
CA PRO A 253 -21.06 5.09 -0.63
C PRO A 253 -21.62 4.21 -1.76
N THR A 254 -21.39 4.62 -3.01
CA THR A 254 -21.72 3.83 -4.22
C THR A 254 -20.49 3.14 -4.80
N ARG A 255 -19.31 3.42 -4.23
CA ARG A 255 -18.00 2.89 -4.59
C ARG A 255 -17.36 2.22 -3.38
N VAL A 256 -16.34 1.41 -3.62
CA VAL A 256 -15.64 0.69 -2.55
C VAL A 256 -14.95 1.72 -1.64
N PRO A 257 -15.33 1.79 -0.34
CA PRO A 257 -14.71 2.74 0.56
C PRO A 257 -13.39 2.20 1.09
N GLN A 258 -12.47 3.11 1.41
CA GLN A 258 -11.22 2.76 2.06
C GLN A 258 -11.46 2.28 3.52
N GLY A 259 -10.67 1.32 3.97
CA GLY A 259 -10.68 0.83 5.36
C GLY A 259 -11.73 -0.24 5.66
N ALA A 260 -12.56 -0.61 4.67
CA ALA A 260 -13.36 -1.81 4.75
C ALA A 260 -12.47 -3.06 4.60
N MET A 261 -12.86 -4.14 5.29
CA MET A 261 -12.09 -5.38 5.45
C MET A 261 -11.56 -5.93 4.12
N ASP A 262 -12.42 -6.02 3.11
CA ASP A 262 -12.10 -6.69 1.85
C ASP A 262 -11.64 -5.71 0.74
N SER A 263 -11.58 -4.40 1.00
CA SER A 263 -11.32 -3.40 -0.05
C SER A 263 -9.98 -3.60 -0.75
N ALA A 264 -8.89 -3.76 0.03
CA ALA A 264 -7.54 -3.94 -0.51
C ALA A 264 -7.41 -5.24 -1.32
N LEU A 265 -7.93 -6.33 -0.78
CA LEU A 265 -7.86 -7.65 -1.42
C LEU A 265 -8.73 -7.72 -2.67
N HIS A 266 -9.93 -7.14 -2.63
CA HIS A 266 -10.80 -7.01 -3.80
C HIS A 266 -10.13 -6.17 -4.88
N PHE A 267 -9.62 -4.98 -4.53
CA PHE A 267 -8.90 -4.11 -5.45
C PHE A 267 -7.79 -4.87 -6.18
N GLN A 268 -6.92 -5.51 -5.40
CA GLN A 268 -5.82 -6.28 -5.94
C GLN A 268 -6.29 -7.42 -6.86
N SER A 269 -7.30 -8.20 -6.44
CA SER A 269 -7.87 -9.28 -7.24
C SER A 269 -8.40 -8.76 -8.59
N GLN A 270 -9.12 -7.63 -8.59
CA GLN A 270 -9.68 -7.07 -9.81
C GLN A 270 -8.60 -6.56 -10.76
N VAL A 271 -7.60 -5.84 -10.25
CA VAL A 271 -6.49 -5.33 -11.06
C VAL A 271 -5.64 -6.49 -11.59
N GLN A 272 -5.34 -7.51 -10.78
CA GLN A 272 -4.62 -8.70 -11.23
C GLN A 272 -5.38 -9.47 -12.30
N THR A 273 -6.70 -9.59 -12.17
CA THR A 273 -7.54 -10.25 -13.18
C THR A 273 -7.47 -9.52 -14.52
N LYS A 274 -7.50 -8.17 -14.51
CA LYS A 274 -7.38 -7.37 -15.73
C LYS A 274 -5.97 -7.43 -16.33
N LEU A 275 -4.94 -7.40 -15.50
CA LEU A 275 -3.53 -7.45 -15.93
C LEU A 275 -2.97 -8.88 -16.07
N ALA A 276 -3.81 -9.91 -15.95
CA ALA A 276 -3.40 -11.30 -16.12
C ALA A 276 -2.60 -11.60 -17.40
N PRO A 277 -2.86 -10.94 -18.56
CA PRO A 277 -2.03 -11.13 -19.75
C PRO A 277 -0.57 -10.66 -19.61
N LEU A 278 -0.29 -9.71 -18.70
CA LEU A 278 1.04 -9.15 -18.46
C LEU A 278 1.75 -9.79 -17.27
N ILE A 279 1.00 -10.35 -16.32
CA ILE A 279 1.53 -11.00 -15.12
C ILE A 279 1.93 -12.45 -15.45
N PRO A 280 3.06 -12.97 -14.92
CA PRO A 280 4.07 -12.31 -14.09
C PRO A 280 5.24 -11.73 -14.90
N HIS A 281 5.17 -11.71 -16.23
CA HIS A 281 6.34 -11.51 -17.10
C HIS A 281 6.74 -10.05 -17.28
N SER A 282 5.77 -9.13 -17.23
CA SER A 282 6.00 -7.71 -17.54
C SER A 282 5.22 -6.74 -16.64
N ALA A 283 4.39 -7.25 -15.74
CA ALA A 283 3.65 -6.44 -14.77
C ALA A 283 3.58 -7.12 -13.40
N LEU A 284 3.53 -6.28 -12.38
CA LEU A 284 3.28 -6.65 -11.00
C LEU A 284 2.30 -5.65 -10.39
N VAL A 285 1.31 -6.19 -9.69
CA VAL A 285 0.38 -5.42 -8.86
C VAL A 285 0.79 -5.59 -7.42
N TRP A 286 1.03 -4.49 -6.72
CA TRP A 286 1.32 -4.49 -5.29
C TRP A 286 0.30 -3.65 -4.55
N VAL A 287 0.07 -4.01 -3.28
CA VAL A 287 -1.00 -3.53 -2.39
C VAL A 287 -1.30 -2.03 -2.54
N ASP A 288 -2.57 -1.71 -2.35
CA ASP A 288 -3.20 -0.39 -2.48
C ASP A 288 -3.35 0.04 -3.94
N ASP A 289 -2.39 0.78 -4.50
CA ASP A 289 -2.62 1.55 -5.74
C ASP A 289 -1.42 1.52 -6.71
N VAL A 290 -0.40 0.68 -6.51
CA VAL A 290 0.83 0.74 -7.32
C VAL A 290 0.97 -0.45 -8.26
N ILE A 291 1.17 -0.13 -9.54
CA ILE A 291 1.55 -1.09 -10.58
C ILE A 291 2.99 -0.84 -10.99
N ILE A 292 3.74 -1.93 -11.12
CA ILE A 292 5.10 -1.91 -11.65
C ILE A 292 5.09 -2.65 -12.98
N LEU A 293 5.45 -1.95 -14.06
CA LEU A 293 5.77 -2.56 -15.34
C LEU A 293 7.27 -2.78 -15.43
N PHE A 294 7.69 -3.85 -16.09
CA PHE A 294 9.10 -4.14 -16.25
C PHE A 294 9.38 -4.90 -17.54
N ALA A 295 10.54 -4.63 -18.14
CA ALA A 295 10.95 -5.26 -19.38
C ALA A 295 12.49 -5.37 -19.48
N PRO A 296 13.03 -6.31 -20.28
CA PRO A 296 14.47 -6.44 -20.48
C PRO A 296 15.04 -5.37 -21.41
N THR A 297 14.28 -4.86 -22.37
CA THR A 297 14.70 -3.82 -23.32
C THR A 297 13.69 -2.68 -23.38
N VAL A 298 14.11 -1.56 -23.98
CA VAL A 298 13.26 -0.39 -24.23
C VAL A 298 12.09 -0.73 -25.16
N ASP A 299 12.34 -1.47 -26.25
CA ASP A 299 11.28 -1.87 -27.19
C ASP A 299 10.22 -2.76 -26.53
N ASP A 300 10.65 -3.74 -25.73
CA ASP A 300 9.74 -4.62 -24.98
C ASP A 300 8.93 -3.82 -23.95
N PHE A 301 9.55 -2.80 -23.34
CA PHE A 301 8.87 -1.89 -22.42
C PHE A 301 7.78 -1.10 -23.14
N LEU A 302 8.06 -0.55 -24.33
CA LEU A 302 7.06 0.21 -25.10
C LEU A 302 5.87 -0.66 -25.53
N GLN A 303 6.11 -1.93 -25.89
CA GLN A 303 5.05 -2.88 -26.20
C GLN A 303 4.20 -3.19 -24.96
N THR A 304 4.86 -3.46 -23.83
CA THR A 304 4.19 -3.68 -22.54
C THR A 304 3.36 -2.46 -22.12
N LEU A 305 3.92 -1.27 -22.27
CA LEU A 305 3.30 0.00 -21.93
C LEU A 305 2.03 0.24 -22.77
N ARG A 306 2.08 -0.08 -24.06
CA ARG A 306 0.90 0.00 -24.94
C ARG A 306 -0.21 -0.95 -24.50
N ALA A 307 0.12 -2.22 -24.29
CA ALA A 307 -0.85 -3.22 -23.82
C ALA A 307 -1.43 -2.85 -22.45
N PHE A 308 -0.59 -2.30 -21.56
CA PHE A 308 -1.01 -1.81 -20.25
C PHE A 308 -2.05 -0.68 -20.36
N PHE A 309 -1.78 0.36 -21.14
CA PHE A 309 -2.72 1.46 -21.30
C PHE A 309 -4.02 1.04 -21.97
N GLU A 310 -3.97 0.11 -22.92
CA GLU A 310 -5.17 -0.48 -23.52
C GLU A 310 -6.05 -1.16 -22.46
N ILE A 311 -5.46 -2.02 -21.62
CA ILE A 311 -6.19 -2.69 -20.53
C ILE A 311 -6.75 -1.68 -19.52
N VAL A 312 -5.97 -0.67 -19.13
CA VAL A 312 -6.40 0.38 -18.18
C VAL A 312 -7.55 1.19 -18.76
N HIS A 313 -7.47 1.55 -20.03
CA HIS A 313 -8.52 2.27 -20.77
C HIS A 313 -9.82 1.44 -20.85
N GLU A 314 -9.74 0.18 -21.29
CA GLU A 314 -10.90 -0.72 -21.37
C GLU A 314 -11.54 -1.00 -20.01
N ALA A 315 -10.71 -1.14 -18.97
CA ALA A 315 -11.18 -1.32 -17.60
C ALA A 315 -11.69 -0.01 -16.97
N ASN A 316 -11.55 1.13 -17.65
CA ASN A 316 -11.89 2.46 -17.17
C ASN A 316 -11.21 2.82 -15.83
N PHE A 317 -9.97 2.35 -15.65
CA PHE A 317 -9.15 2.77 -14.51
C PHE A 317 -8.49 4.12 -14.77
N LYS A 318 -8.24 4.86 -13.68
CA LYS A 318 -7.64 6.20 -13.72
C LYS A 318 -6.33 6.23 -12.94
N LEU A 319 -5.29 6.72 -13.60
CA LEU A 319 -3.92 6.82 -13.09
C LEU A 319 -3.59 8.26 -12.71
N ASN A 320 -2.71 8.39 -11.72
CA ASN A 320 -2.17 9.65 -11.25
C ASN A 320 -0.86 9.95 -11.96
N MET A 321 -0.83 11.00 -12.77
CA MET A 321 0.34 11.32 -13.59
C MET A 321 1.53 11.83 -12.75
N ASP A 322 1.28 12.57 -11.68
CA ASP A 322 2.33 13.14 -10.82
C ASP A 322 3.07 12.05 -10.06
N LYS A 323 2.33 11.07 -9.55
CA LYS A 323 2.86 9.91 -8.81
C LYS A 323 3.35 8.78 -9.71
N SER A 324 3.07 8.84 -11.01
CA SER A 324 3.60 7.89 -11.98
C SER A 324 5.02 8.28 -12.42
N SER A 325 5.82 7.27 -12.73
CA SER A 325 7.20 7.39 -13.19
C SER A 325 7.48 6.37 -14.29
N LEU A 326 8.27 6.77 -15.27
CA LEU A 326 8.60 5.96 -16.44
C LEU A 326 10.12 5.81 -16.55
N PHE A 327 10.55 4.68 -17.12
CA PHE A 327 11.94 4.39 -17.45
C PHE A 327 12.91 4.48 -16.26
N GLU A 328 12.48 4.02 -15.08
CA GLU A 328 13.38 3.87 -13.94
C GLU A 328 14.35 2.69 -14.18
N LEU A 329 15.62 2.88 -13.85
CA LEU A 329 16.65 1.83 -13.90
C LEU A 329 16.73 1.02 -12.60
N GLU A 330 16.28 1.63 -11.50
CA GLU A 330 16.18 1.01 -10.19
C GLU A 330 14.81 1.36 -9.59
N ILE A 331 14.16 0.39 -8.96
CA ILE A 331 12.88 0.60 -8.30
C ILE A 331 12.96 0.25 -6.82
N LEU A 332 12.41 1.13 -5.99
CA LEU A 332 12.23 0.84 -4.57
C LEU A 332 10.96 0.01 -4.38
N TRP A 333 11.14 -1.22 -3.91
CA TRP A 333 10.08 -2.19 -3.74
C TRP A 333 10.19 -2.92 -2.39
N CYS A 334 9.17 -2.79 -1.54
CA CYS A 334 9.11 -3.38 -0.19
C CYS A 334 10.35 -3.12 0.69
N GLY A 335 10.98 -1.94 0.57
CA GLY A 335 12.22 -1.61 1.27
C GLY A 335 13.47 -2.29 0.70
N ARG A 336 13.40 -2.74 -0.56
CA ARG A 336 14.53 -3.20 -1.36
C ARG A 336 14.64 -2.36 -2.62
N LEU A 337 15.83 -1.91 -2.96
CA LEU A 337 16.13 -1.37 -4.28
C LEU A 337 16.42 -2.55 -5.22
N VAL A 338 15.60 -2.68 -6.25
CA VAL A 338 15.76 -3.69 -7.30
C VAL A 338 16.26 -3.00 -8.56
N SER A 339 17.38 -3.45 -9.07
CA SER A 339 17.92 -3.05 -10.37
C SER A 339 18.29 -4.27 -11.19
N SER A 340 18.64 -4.06 -12.45
CA SER A 340 19.04 -5.11 -13.39
C SER A 340 20.10 -6.08 -12.86
N ASN A 341 21.00 -5.58 -11.99
CA ASN A 341 22.18 -6.31 -11.54
C ASN A 341 22.19 -6.59 -10.03
N ALA A 342 21.27 -6.04 -9.25
CA ALA A 342 21.31 -6.16 -7.79
C ALA A 342 19.94 -5.98 -7.13
N VAL A 343 19.73 -6.74 -6.06
CA VAL A 343 18.69 -6.47 -5.05
C VAL A 343 19.39 -6.03 -3.78
N ARG A 344 19.18 -4.77 -3.38
CA ARG A 344 19.79 -4.16 -2.18
C ARG A 344 18.69 -3.78 -1.20
N HIS A 345 18.99 -3.72 0.09
CA HIS A 345 18.06 -3.11 1.04
C HIS A 345 18.05 -1.60 0.90
N ASP A 346 16.89 -0.99 1.14
CA ASP A 346 16.75 0.46 1.15
C ASP A 346 17.70 1.08 2.19
N PRO A 347 18.65 1.92 1.76
CA PRO A 347 19.58 2.59 2.67
C PRO A 347 18.86 3.38 3.76
N ALA A 348 17.70 3.97 3.47
CA ALA A 348 16.95 4.75 4.45
C ALA A 348 16.40 3.87 5.58
N ARG A 349 15.90 2.67 5.24
CA ARG A 349 15.40 1.71 6.23
C ARG A 349 16.52 1.09 7.07
N VAL A 350 17.66 0.82 6.43
CA VAL A 350 18.87 0.32 7.12
C VAL A 350 19.42 1.39 8.08
N SER A 351 19.50 2.65 7.65
CA SER A 351 19.92 3.76 8.50
C SER A 351 18.96 3.99 9.66
N ALA A 352 17.64 3.96 9.41
CA ALA A 352 16.64 4.08 10.48
C ALA A 352 16.78 2.98 11.54
N LEU A 353 17.03 1.72 11.12
CA LEU A 353 17.34 0.62 12.04
C LEU A 353 18.66 0.84 12.78
N ALA A 354 19.67 1.41 12.10
CA ALA A 354 20.97 1.67 12.69
C ALA A 354 20.96 2.81 13.72
N GLU A 355 20.01 3.74 13.60
CA GLU A 355 19.85 4.90 14.49
C GLU A 355 18.89 4.62 15.65
N LEU A 356 18.27 3.43 15.72
CA LEU A 356 17.37 3.09 16.82
C LEU A 356 18.11 3.06 18.17
N PRO A 357 17.61 3.78 19.20
CA PRO A 357 18.19 3.73 20.53
C PRO A 357 17.96 2.36 21.17
N LEU A 358 18.96 1.88 21.91
CA LEU A 358 18.85 0.63 22.67
C LEU A 358 17.70 0.76 23.70
N PRO A 359 16.86 -0.28 23.87
CA PRO A 359 15.76 -0.25 24.81
C PRO A 359 16.28 -0.06 26.24
N ALA A 360 15.73 0.92 26.96
CA ALA A 360 16.17 1.29 28.29
C ALA A 360 15.70 0.35 29.42
N THR A 361 14.83 -0.63 29.12
CA THR A 361 14.21 -1.49 30.15
C THR A 361 13.87 -2.88 29.63
N VAL A 362 14.09 -3.90 30.47
CA VAL A 362 13.83 -5.34 30.21
C VAL A 362 12.33 -5.65 30.00
N ALA A 363 11.43 -4.76 30.43
CA ALA A 363 9.97 -4.93 30.36
C ALA A 363 9.35 -4.64 28.98
N ARG A 364 10.14 -4.15 28.02
CA ARG A 364 9.77 -4.14 26.60
C ARG A 364 10.74 -5.08 25.88
N PRO A 365 10.34 -6.31 25.50
CA PRO A 365 11.18 -7.08 24.59
C PRO A 365 11.34 -6.24 23.31
N PRO A 366 12.58 -5.99 22.84
CA PRO A 366 12.78 -5.26 21.61
C PRO A 366 12.24 -6.07 20.43
N VAL A 367 11.53 -5.40 19.52
CA VAL A 367 11.09 -5.97 18.24
C VAL A 367 12.30 -6.38 17.37
N PHE A 368 13.52 -5.93 17.69
CA PHE A 368 14.74 -6.38 17.05
C PHE A 368 15.91 -6.39 18.04
N CYS A 369 16.49 -7.57 18.30
CA CYS A 369 17.76 -7.70 18.99
C CYS A 369 18.66 -8.63 18.17
N VAL A 370 19.35 -8.09 17.16
CA VAL A 370 20.67 -8.59 16.74
C VAL A 370 21.47 -7.41 16.16
N ARG A 371 22.30 -6.79 17.01
CA ARG A 371 23.59 -6.26 16.59
C ARG A 371 24.61 -7.18 17.28
N TYR A 372 25.43 -7.87 16.51
CA TYR A 372 26.68 -8.44 17.01
C TYR A 372 27.79 -7.48 16.66
#